data_AF-A0A269XHF2-F1
#
_entry.id   AF-A0A269XHF2-F1
#
_cell.length_a   1.000
_cell.length_b   1.000
_cell.length_c   1.000
_cell.angle_alpha   90.00
_cell.angle_beta   90.00
_cell.angle_gamma   90.00
#
_symmetry.space_group_name_H-M   'P 1'
#
loop_
_entity.id
_entity.type
_entity.pdbx_description
1 polymer ?
#
loop_
_entity_poly.entity_id
_entity_poly.type
_entity_poly.pdbx_seq_one_letter_code
_entity_poly.pdbx_strand_id
1 'polypeptide(L)'
;MLFYLFHFTISFISTVLFSIIFNAPKKLLVACGFVGAVAWTIYQLTVGMDLGKVGASFLGSLILGLMSHTMSRRYKRPVIIFIVPGIIPLVPGGAAYE
;
A
#
# COMPACT_ATOMS: atom_id res chain seq x y z
N MET A 1 4.17 15.70 11.32
CA MET A 1 5.29 15.29 10.44
C MET A 1 5.85 13.91 10.84
N LEU A 2 6.43 13.76 12.03
CA LEU A 2 7.03 12.49 12.50
C LEU A 2 6.06 11.29 12.42
N PHE A 3 4.80 11.51 12.78
CA PHE A 3 3.72 10.52 12.70
C PHE A 3 3.58 9.89 11.30
N TYR A 4 3.50 10.70 10.25
CA TYR A 4 3.37 10.21 8.87
C TYR A 4 4.63 9.48 8.41
N LEU A 5 5.81 9.95 8.84
CA LEU A 5 7.08 9.29 8.52
C LEU A 5 7.14 7.88 9.12
N PHE A 6 6.70 7.75 10.38
CA PHE A 6 6.62 6.47 11.08
C PHE A 6 5.66 5.50 10.40
N HIS A 7 4.45 5.97 10.06
CA HIS A 7 3.47 5.17 9.32
C HIS A 7 3.99 4.74 7.94
N PHE A 8 4.69 5.63 7.23
CA PHE A 8 5.33 5.30 5.95
C PHE A 8 6.39 4.20 6.13
N THR A 9 7.27 4.30 7.12
CA THR A 9 8.32 3.28 7.35
C THR A 9 7.74 1.93 7.73
N ILE A 10 6.74 1.88 8.62
CA ILE A 10 6.13 0.61 9.05
C ILE A 10 5.35 -0.04 7.91
N SER A 11 4.55 0.73 7.18
CA SER A 11 3.81 0.21 6.03
C SER A 11 4.76 -0.26 4.91
N PHE A 12 5.86 0.47 4.67
CA PHE A 12 6.92 0.02 3.75
C PHE A 12 7.47 -1.34 4.16
N ILE A 13 7.90 -1.49 5.42
CA ILE A 13 8.46 -2.75 5.93
C ILE A 13 7.41 -3.87 5.84
N SER A 14 6.18 -3.61 6.27
CA SER A 14 5.07 -4.56 6.21
C SER A 14 4.83 -5.06 4.78
N THR A 15 4.70 -4.15 3.82
CA THR A 15 4.49 -4.50 2.42
C THR A 15 5.69 -5.24 1.82
N VAL A 16 6.93 -4.90 2.18
CA VAL A 16 8.12 -5.66 1.77
C VAL A 16 8.05 -7.09 2.30
N LEU A 17 7.72 -7.29 3.57
CA LEU A 17 7.62 -8.62 4.17
C LEU A 17 6.51 -9.46 3.53
N PHE A 18 5.32 -8.88 3.29
CA PHE A 18 4.27 -9.57 2.53
C PHE A 18 4.68 -9.87 1.09
N SER A 19 5.44 -8.99 0.45
CA SER A 19 5.99 -9.27 -0.88
C SER A 19 6.94 -10.47 -0.86
N ILE A 20 7.73 -10.65 0.21
CA ILE A 20 8.57 -11.83 0.40
C ILE A 20 7.70 -13.09 0.60
N ILE A 21 6.67 -13.03 1.45
CA ILE A 21 5.73 -14.14 1.68
C ILE A 21 5.07 -14.59 0.37
N PHE A 22 4.67 -13.65 -0.48
CA PHE A 22 4.09 -13.94 -1.80
C PHE A 22 5.12 -14.21 -2.90
N ASN A 23 6.38 -14.45 -2.54
CA ASN A 23 7.46 -14.79 -3.48
C ASN A 23 7.64 -13.76 -4.61
N ALA A 24 7.46 -12.47 -4.32
CA ALA A 24 7.77 -11.41 -5.27
C ALA A 24 9.28 -11.42 -5.63
N PRO A 25 9.65 -11.15 -6.89
CA PRO A 25 11.05 -11.08 -7.29
C PRO A 25 11.85 -10.09 -6.42
N LYS A 26 13.01 -10.50 -5.89
CA LYS A 26 13.84 -9.70 -4.96
C LYS A 26 14.08 -8.26 -5.42
N LYS A 27 14.31 -8.07 -6.72
CA LYS A 27 14.52 -6.75 -7.35
C LYS A 27 13.33 -5.79 -7.32
N LEU A 28 12.13 -6.30 -6.98
CA LEU A 28 10.89 -5.53 -6.93
C LEU A 28 10.45 -5.21 -5.49
N LEU A 29 11.07 -5.81 -4.48
CA LEU A 29 10.63 -5.67 -3.08
C LEU A 29 10.55 -4.20 -2.65
N VAL A 30 11.55 -3.39 -2.99
CA VAL A 30 11.56 -1.95 -2.68
C VAL A 30 10.41 -1.23 -3.40
N ALA A 31 10.14 -1.58 -4.65
CA ALA A 31 9.04 -0.97 -5.41
C ALA A 31 7.68 -1.37 -4.82
N CYS A 32 7.49 -2.63 -4.42
CA CYS A 32 6.29 -3.08 -3.73
C CYS A 32 6.11 -2.34 -2.40
N GLY A 33 7.17 -2.28 -1.57
CA GLY A 33 7.18 -1.55 -0.31
C GLY A 33 6.76 -0.09 -0.47
N PHE A 34 7.31 0.60 -1.46
CA PHE A 34 6.98 1.99 -1.74
C PHE A 34 5.52 2.18 -2.14
N VAL A 35 4.99 1.30 -2.98
CA VAL A 35 3.58 1.34 -3.41
C VAL A 35 2.63 1.20 -2.21
N GLY A 36 2.87 0.23 -1.32
CA GLY A 36 2.06 0.05 -0.11
C GLY A 36 2.21 1.22 0.87
N ALA A 37 3.42 1.74 1.05
CA ALA A 37 3.70 2.83 1.97
C ALA A 37 3.01 4.14 1.57
N VAL A 38 3.03 4.47 0.28
CA VAL A 38 2.33 5.65 -0.23
C VAL A 38 0.82 5.49 -0.07
N ALA A 39 0.26 4.32 -0.41
CA ALA A 39 -1.16 4.06 -0.26
C ALA A 39 -1.64 4.20 1.20
N TRP A 40 -0.89 3.62 2.15
CA TRP A 40 -1.18 3.75 3.58
C TRP A 40 -1.05 5.19 4.08
N THR A 41 -0.04 5.92 3.59
CA THR A 41 0.13 7.33 3.98
C THR A 41 -1.01 8.20 3.48
N ILE A 42 -1.49 7.97 2.25
CA ILE A 42 -2.70 8.64 1.71
C ILE A 42 -3.92 8.34 2.57
N TYR A 43 -4.10 7.07 2.97
CA TYR A 43 -5.16 6.68 3.88
C TYR A 43 -5.08 7.47 5.21
N GLN A 44 -3.91 7.50 5.85
CA GLN A 44 -3.74 8.23 7.12
C GLN A 44 -3.94 9.74 6.99
N LEU A 45 -3.50 10.34 5.87
CA LEU A 45 -3.73 11.76 5.59
C LEU A 45 -5.22 12.06 5.44
N THR A 46 -5.95 11.23 4.71
CA THR A 46 -7.37 11.43 4.41
C THR A 46 -8.27 11.14 5.62
N VAL A 47 -7.89 10.20 6.49
CA VAL A 47 -8.54 10.04 7.80
C VAL A 47 -8.40 11.33 8.63
N GLY A 48 -7.24 11.97 8.62
CA GLY A 48 -7.00 13.24 9.33
C GLY A 48 -7.76 14.45 8.77
N MET A 49 -8.39 14.32 7.61
CA MET A 49 -9.21 15.35 6.97
C MET A 49 -10.73 15.15 7.21
N ASP A 50 -11.13 14.24 8.11
CA ASP A 50 -12.52 13.90 8.40
C ASP A 50 -13.34 13.35 7.20
N LEU A 51 -12.68 12.79 6.17
CA LEU A 51 -13.38 12.09 5.06
C LEU A 51 -14.04 10.76 5.47
N GLY A 52 -13.90 10.36 6.74
CA GLY A 52 -14.35 9.07 7.25
C GLY A 52 -13.53 7.88 6.72
N LYS A 53 -13.71 6.72 7.35
CA LYS A 53 -12.96 5.49 7.00
C LYS A 53 -13.20 5.03 5.57
N VAL A 54 -14.44 5.15 5.07
CA VAL A 54 -14.82 4.74 3.71
C VAL A 54 -14.12 5.60 2.66
N GLY A 55 -14.17 6.93 2.80
CA GLY A 55 -13.50 7.86 1.88
C GLY A 55 -11.99 7.69 1.89
N ALA A 56 -11.40 7.47 3.07
CA ALA A 56 -9.97 7.20 3.20
C ALA A 56 -9.55 5.88 2.52
N SER A 57 -10.32 4.80 2.72
CA SER A 57 -10.08 3.51 2.05
C SER A 57 -10.22 3.62 0.53
N PHE A 58 -11.20 4.38 0.05
CA PHE A 58 -11.38 4.65 -1.38
C PHE A 58 -10.14 5.37 -1.96
N LEU A 59 -9.71 6.48 -1.35
CA LEU A 59 -8.55 7.23 -1.85
C LEU A 59 -7.24 6.45 -1.72
N GLY A 60 -7.04 5.73 -0.61
CA GLY A 60 -5.88 4.86 -0.41
C GLY A 60 -5.79 3.75 -1.45
N SER A 61 -6.90 3.05 -1.71
CA SER A 61 -6.97 1.98 -2.72
C SER A 61 -6.87 2.49 -4.16
N LEU A 62 -7.40 3.69 -4.44
CA LEU A 62 -7.24 4.36 -5.74
C LEU A 62 -5.76 4.65 -6.01
N ILE A 63 -5.05 5.27 -5.07
CA ILE A 63 -3.62 5.54 -5.21
C ILE A 63 -2.82 4.23 -5.31
N LEU A 64 -3.18 3.22 -4.52
CA LEU A 64 -2.57 1.88 -4.62
C LEU A 64 -2.70 1.31 -6.04
N GLY A 65 -3.89 1.36 -6.63
CA GLY A 65 -4.15 0.89 -7.99
C GLY A 65 -3.35 1.65 -9.04
N LEU A 66 -3.36 2.98 -8.97
CA LEU A 66 -2.62 3.85 -9.91
C LEU A 66 -1.10 3.61 -9.83
N MET A 67 -0.55 3.53 -8.61
CA MET A 67 0.87 3.26 -8.42
C MET A 67 1.25 1.85 -8.83
N SER A 68 0.45 0.85 -8.47
CA SER A 68 0.67 -0.54 -8.88
C SER A 68 0.69 -0.67 -10.40
N HIS A 69 -0.27 -0.04 -11.08
CA HIS A 69 -0.33 0.00 -12.54
C HIS A 69 0.91 0.68 -13.13
N THR A 70 1.30 1.83 -12.59
CA THR A 70 2.51 2.56 -13.05
C THR A 70 3.78 1.72 -12.88
N MET A 71 3.95 1.07 -11.72
CA MET A 71 5.10 0.18 -11.46
C MET A 71 5.06 -1.07 -12.34
N SER A 72 3.89 -1.63 -12.62
CA SER A 72 3.74 -2.77 -13.54
C SER A 72 4.27 -2.45 -14.94
N ARG A 73 4.01 -1.25 -15.45
CA ARG A 73 4.50 -0.77 -16.75
C ARG A 73 5.99 -0.49 -16.70
N ARG A 74 6.47 0.17 -15.64
CA ARG A 74 7.90 0.51 -15.46
C ARG A 74 8.77 -0.74 -15.38
N TYR A 75 8.38 -1.72 -14.57
CA TYR A 75 9.17 -2.92 -14.33
C TYR A 75 8.84 -4.08 -15.29
N LYS A 76 7.82 -3.92 -16.15
CA LYS A 76 7.31 -4.94 -17.09
C LYS A 76 6.97 -6.24 -16.37
N ARG A 77 6.13 -6.12 -15.34
CA ARG A 77 5.74 -7.21 -14.44
C ARG A 77 4.24 -7.15 -14.16
N PRO A 78 3.56 -8.29 -13.96
CA PRO A 78 2.14 -8.31 -13.61
C PRO A 78 1.81 -7.36 -12.44
N VAL A 79 0.73 -6.59 -12.58
CA VAL A 79 0.29 -5.61 -11.56
C VAL A 79 0.06 -6.24 -10.18
N ILE A 80 -0.33 -7.53 -10.18
CA ILE A 80 -0.62 -8.31 -8.99
C ILE A 80 0.56 -8.32 -7.99
N ILE A 81 1.79 -8.24 -8.49
CA ILE A 81 3.04 -8.24 -7.67
C ILE A 81 3.11 -7.00 -6.77
N PHE A 82 2.54 -5.88 -7.20
CA PHE A 82 2.56 -4.63 -6.44
C PHE A 82 1.29 -4.46 -5.62
N ILE A 83 0.13 -4.79 -6.18
CA ILE A 83 -1.17 -4.50 -5.58
C ILE A 83 -1.49 -5.40 -4.38
N VAL A 84 -1.19 -6.70 -4.44
CA VAL A 84 -1.53 -7.67 -3.40
C VAL A 84 -0.80 -7.43 -2.09
N PRO A 85 0.55 -7.31 -2.06
CA PRO A 85 1.22 -7.00 -0.79
C PRO A 85 0.93 -5.57 -0.31
N GLY A 86 0.61 -4.64 -1.21
CA GLY A 86 0.34 -3.24 -0.88
C GLY A 86 -1.06 -2.97 -0.30
N ILE A 87 -2.07 -3.82 -0.59
CA ILE A 87 -3.43 -3.63 -0.06
C ILE A 87 -3.59 -4.10 1.38
N ILE A 88 -2.75 -5.05 1.83
CA ILE A 88 -2.87 -5.69 3.14
C ILE A 88 -2.77 -4.70 4.31
N PRO A 89 -1.82 -3.74 4.33
CA PRO A 89 -1.81 -2.73 5.39
C PRO A 89 -3.05 -1.84 5.37
N LEU A 90 -3.64 -1.60 4.20
CA LEU A 90 -4.77 -0.68 4.00
C LEU A 90 -6.10 -1.23 4.53
N VAL A 91 -6.28 -2.55 4.46
CA VAL A 91 -7.51 -3.23 4.88
C VAL A 91 -7.15 -4.22 5.99
N PRO A 92 -7.35 -3.86 7.28
CA PRO A 92 -7.22 -4.84 8.34
C PRO A 92 -8.33 -5.86 8.16
N GLY A 93 -7.96 -7.12 7.90
CA GLY A 93 -8.90 -8.19 7.53
C GLY A 93 -10.12 -8.29 8.45
N GLY A 94 -9.95 -8.05 9.76
CA GLY A 94 -11.07 -8.04 10.71
C GLY A 94 -12.15 -6.99 10.40
N ALA A 95 -11.77 -5.77 10.04
CA ALA A 95 -12.71 -4.69 9.73
C ALA A 95 -13.35 -4.81 8.34
N ALA A 96 -12.97 -5.80 7.54
CA ALA A 96 -13.61 -6.10 6.25
C ALA A 96 -14.81 -7.05 6.40
N TYR A 97 -14.92 -7.75 7.53
CA TYR A 97 -15.99 -8.73 7.82
C TYR A 97 -16.99 -8.25 8.87
N GLU A 98 -16.80 -7.02 9.39
CA GLU A 98 -17.73 -6.30 10.26
C GLU A 98 -18.47 -5.22 9.48
#